data_AF-A0A931WCV0-F1
#
_entry.id   AF-A0A931WCV0-F1
#
_cell.length_a   1.000
_cell.length_b   1.000
_cell.length_c   1.000
_cell.angle_alpha   90.00
_cell.angle_beta   90.00
_cell.angle_gamma   90.00
#
_symmetry.space_group_name_H-M   'P 1'
#
loop_
_entity.id
_entity.type
_entity.pdbx_description
1 polymer ?
#
loop_
_entity_poly.entity_id
_entity_poly.type
_entity_poly.pdbx_seq_one_letter_code
_entity_poly.pdbx_strand_id
1 'polypeptide(L)'
;MPPKPRYIVLLLVLAVAVFFRFWHLSSIPPGLWADEAMNGNNASEALKTGDFKIFYPENNGREGLFINLQALSVGLLGHSAFALRLVSAIFGI
;
A
#
# COMPACT_ATOMS: atom_id res chain seq x y z
N MET A 1 -23.15 -28.02 7.52
CA MET A 1 -24.07 -27.30 6.61
C MET A 1 -23.23 -26.72 5.48
N PRO A 2 -23.62 -26.88 4.20
CA PRO A 2 -22.88 -26.26 3.10
C PRO A 2 -22.87 -24.73 3.25
N PRO A 3 -21.81 -24.04 2.77
CA PRO A 3 -21.75 -22.59 2.81
C PRO A 3 -22.94 -22.00 2.03
N LYS A 4 -23.61 -21.01 2.61
CA LYS A 4 -24.70 -20.30 1.92
C LYS A 4 -24.16 -19.66 0.64
N PRO A 5 -24.95 -19.59 -0.46
CA PRO A 5 -24.50 -19.05 -1.74
C PRO A 5 -23.81 -17.68 -1.66
N ARG A 6 -24.27 -16.80 -0.76
CA ARG A 6 -23.66 -15.48 -0.51
C ARG A 6 -22.20 -15.54 -0.05
N TYR A 7 -21.82 -16.55 0.74
CA TYR A 7 -20.44 -16.70 1.20
C TYR A 7 -19.54 -17.21 0.08
N ILE A 8 -20.07 -18.06 -0.80
CA ILE A 8 -19.36 -18.51 -2.01
C ILE A 8 -19.09 -17.30 -2.91
N VAL A 9 -20.10 -16.48 -3.19
CA VAL A 9 -19.94 -15.27 -4.01
C VAL A 9 -18.94 -14.30 -3.36
N LEU A 10 -19.03 -14.06 -2.05
CA LEU A 10 -18.08 -13.19 -1.34
C LEU A 10 -16.64 -13.72 -1.47
N LEU A 11 -16.42 -15.02 -1.26
CA LEU A 11 -15.10 -15.63 -1.39
C LEU A 11 -14.57 -15.53 -2.83
N LEU A 12 -15.43 -15.68 -3.83
CA LEU A 12 -15.04 -15.49 -5.23
C LEU A 12 -14.62 -14.04 -5.50
N VAL A 13 -15.37 -13.05 -5.01
CA VAL A 13 -15.00 -11.62 -5.15
C VAL A 13 -13.67 -11.33 -4.47
N LEU A 14 -13.46 -11.82 -3.24
CA LEU A 14 -12.19 -11.65 -2.53
C LEU A 14 -11.03 -12.34 -3.25
N ALA A 15 -11.24 -13.55 -3.79
CA ALA A 15 -10.22 -14.27 -4.55
C ALA A 15 -9.82 -13.50 -5.83
N VAL A 16 -10.81 -12.97 -6.56
CA VAL A 16 -10.58 -12.13 -7.74
C VAL A 16 -9.84 -10.84 -7.36
N ALA A 17 -10.25 -10.19 -6.26
CA ALA A 17 -9.63 -8.98 -5.75
C ALA A 17 -8.16 -9.21 -5.36
N VAL A 18 -7.86 -10.31 -4.66
CA VAL A 18 -6.50 -10.71 -4.28
C VAL A 18 -5.66 -10.98 -5.53
N PHE A 19 -6.18 -11.76 -6.49
CA PHE A 19 -5.44 -12.08 -7.71
C PHE A 19 -5.02 -10.80 -8.44
N PHE A 20 -5.97 -9.92 -8.79
CA PHE A 20 -5.64 -8.73 -9.57
C PHE A 20 -4.83 -7.67 -8.83
N ARG A 21 -4.91 -7.60 -7.49
CA ARG A 21 -4.14 -6.61 -6.71
C ARG A 21 -2.71 -7.03 -6.41
N PHE A 22 -2.46 -8.33 -6.29
CA PHE A 22 -1.13 -8.84 -5.97
C PHE A 22 -0.36 -9.35 -7.18
N TRP A 23 -1.04 -9.67 -8.28
CA TRP A 23 -0.40 -10.10 -9.51
C TRP A 23 0.56 -9.02 -10.02
N HIS A 24 1.87 -9.33 -10.04
CA HIS A 24 2.92 -8.44 -10.54
C HIS A 24 3.00 -7.06 -9.85
N LEU A 25 2.56 -6.97 -8.59
CA LEU A 25 2.52 -5.70 -7.83
C LEU A 25 3.87 -4.95 -7.79
N SER A 26 4.98 -5.69 -7.78
CA SER A 26 6.33 -5.13 -7.76
C SER A 26 6.80 -4.55 -9.09
N SER A 27 6.24 -5.00 -10.22
CA SER A 27 6.75 -4.72 -11.56
C SER A 27 5.78 -3.95 -12.45
N ILE A 28 4.48 -3.92 -12.10
CA ILE A 28 3.45 -3.21 -12.86
C ILE A 28 2.75 -2.19 -11.94
N PRO A 29 2.70 -0.90 -12.33
CA PRO A 29 3.43 -0.29 -13.45
C PRO A 29 4.95 -0.28 -13.19
N PRO A 30 5.78 -0.19 -14.26
CA PRO A 30 7.24 -0.17 -14.12
C PRO A 30 7.72 1.12 -13.44
N GLY A 31 8.62 0.97 -12.48
CA GLY A 31 9.12 2.10 -11.67
C GLY A 31 8.07 2.69 -10.75
N LEU A 32 8.40 3.80 -10.09
CA LEU A 32 7.48 4.57 -9.27
C LEU A 32 7.07 5.83 -10.01
N TRP A 33 5.77 6.13 -10.04
CA TRP A 33 5.30 7.43 -10.49
C TRP A 33 5.66 8.52 -9.47
N ALA A 34 5.60 9.79 -9.86
CA ALA A 34 6.03 10.92 -9.02
C ALA A 34 5.38 10.91 -7.63
N ASP A 35 4.07 10.62 -7.54
CA ASP A 35 3.34 10.57 -6.28
C ASP A 35 3.79 9.39 -5.39
N GLU A 36 3.96 8.20 -5.97
CA GLU A 36 4.45 7.02 -5.24
C GLU A 36 5.89 7.22 -4.75
N ALA A 37 6.73 7.83 -5.57
CA ALA A 37 8.10 8.16 -5.23
C ALA A 37 8.15 9.19 -4.08
N MET A 38 7.27 10.20 -4.10
CA MET A 38 7.17 11.16 -3.01
C MET A 38 6.72 10.49 -1.70
N ASN A 39 5.71 9.60 -1.77
CA ASN A 39 5.31 8.82 -0.60
C ASN A 39 6.48 7.98 -0.06
N GLY A 40 7.28 7.38 -0.94
CA GLY A 40 8.48 6.65 -0.57
C GLY A 40 9.53 7.51 0.13
N ASN A 41 9.74 8.74 -0.35
CA ASN A 41 10.65 9.70 0.29
C ASN A 41 10.15 10.08 1.68
N ASN A 42 8.87 10.42 1.83
CA ASN A 42 8.29 10.75 3.13
C ASN A 42 8.32 9.56 4.09
N ALA A 43 8.04 8.35 3.61
CA ALA A 43 8.14 7.12 4.39
C ALA A 43 9.59 6.90 4.90
N SER A 44 10.58 7.10 4.02
CA SER A 44 12.00 6.97 4.39
C SER A 44 12.43 8.05 5.39
N GLU A 45 11.97 9.29 5.22
CA GLU A 45 12.21 10.40 6.16
C GLU A 45 11.61 10.09 7.53
N ALA A 46 10.35 9.66 7.60
CA ALA A 46 9.67 9.30 8.84
C ALA A 46 10.41 8.17 9.57
N LEU A 47 10.83 7.11 8.86
CA LEU A 47 11.64 6.03 9.43
C LEU A 47 12.99 6.51 9.96
N LYS A 48 13.67 7.40 9.23
CA LYS A 48 14.99 7.91 9.60
C LYS A 48 14.95 8.86 10.80
N THR A 49 13.92 9.69 10.88
CA THR A 49 13.79 10.75 11.89
C THR A 49 12.98 10.31 13.11
N GLY A 50 12.13 9.29 12.96
CA GLY A 50 11.10 8.94 13.94
C GLY A 50 9.91 9.91 13.95
N ASP A 51 9.89 10.90 13.06
CA ASP A 51 8.82 11.91 12.97
C ASP A 51 7.71 11.45 12.02
N PHE A 52 6.75 10.70 12.56
CA PHE A 52 5.56 10.28 11.84
C PHE A 52 4.51 11.39 11.89
N LYS A 53 4.43 12.16 10.81
CA LYS A 53 3.57 13.35 10.74
C LYS A 53 2.10 12.96 10.54
N ILE A 54 1.20 13.79 11.06
CA ILE A 54 -0.25 13.70 10.77
C ILE A 54 -0.57 14.31 9.40
N PHE A 55 0.26 15.25 8.93
CA PHE A 55 0.13 15.90 7.64
C PHE A 55 1.52 16.10 7.01
N TYR A 56 1.67 15.68 5.75
CA TYR A 56 2.90 15.85 4.98
C TYR A 56 2.69 16.96 3.95
N PRO A 57 3.40 18.10 4.03
CA PRO A 57 3.12 19.27 3.19
C PRO A 57 3.60 19.10 1.73
N GLU A 58 4.49 18.15 1.45
CA GLU A 58 4.98 17.91 0.09
C GLU A 58 3.85 17.39 -0.81
N ASN A 59 4.01 17.58 -2.13
CA ASN A 59 3.06 17.11 -3.15
C ASN A 59 1.60 17.53 -2.86
N ASN A 60 1.40 18.85 -2.74
CA ASN A 60 0.11 19.51 -2.50
C ASN A 60 -0.56 19.22 -1.14
N GLY A 61 0.16 18.63 -0.19
CA GLY A 61 -0.37 18.31 1.12
C GLY A 61 -1.15 16.99 1.13
N ARG A 62 -0.79 16.08 2.03
CA ARG A 62 -1.39 14.74 2.14
C ARG A 62 -1.59 14.34 3.60
N GLU A 63 -2.67 13.62 3.88
CA GLU A 63 -2.91 13.03 5.20
C GLU A 63 -1.87 11.95 5.52
N GLY A 64 -1.38 11.97 6.76
CA GLY A 64 -0.24 11.16 7.18
C GLY A 64 -0.56 9.69 7.40
N LEU A 65 -1.82 9.29 7.61
CA LEU A 65 -2.17 7.90 7.90
C LEU A 65 -1.65 6.94 6.83
N PHE A 66 -1.89 7.25 5.56
CA PHE A 66 -1.46 6.40 4.45
C PHE A 66 0.06 6.33 4.32
N ILE A 67 0.74 7.48 4.43
CA ILE A 67 2.20 7.57 4.36
C ILE A 67 2.86 6.84 5.54
N ASN A 68 2.31 6.94 6.75
CA ASN A 68 2.82 6.26 7.94
C ASN A 68 2.63 4.74 7.86
N LEU A 69 1.53 4.26 7.26
CA LEU A 69 1.36 2.83 6.97
C LEU A 69 2.35 2.34 5.91
N GLN A 70 2.64 3.15 4.89
CA GLN A 70 3.69 2.86 3.91
C GLN A 70 5.08 2.86 4.55
N ALA A 71 5.36 3.78 5.47
CA ALA A 71 6.57 3.80 6.27
C ALA A 71 6.73 2.51 7.09
N LEU A 72 5.67 2.04 7.77
CA LEU A 72 5.70 0.77 8.47
C LEU A 72 5.99 -0.41 7.51
N SER A 73 5.33 -0.45 6.35
CA SER A 73 5.54 -1.50 5.37
C SER A 73 6.98 -1.52 4.83
N VAL A 74 7.53 -0.34 4.50
CA VAL A 74 8.93 -0.18 4.07
C VAL A 74 9.90 -0.53 5.19
N GLY A 75 9.60 -0.18 6.44
CA GLY A 75 10.42 -0.52 7.60
C GLY A 75 10.51 -2.03 7.83
N LEU A 76 9.42 -2.77 7.58
CA LEU A 76 9.36 -4.22 7.76
C LEU A 76 9.90 -5.02 6.56
N LEU A 77 9.69 -4.54 5.34
CA LEU A 77 9.95 -5.29 4.10
C LEU A 77 11.11 -4.71 3.26
N GLY A 78 11.65 -3.57 3.66
CA GLY A 78 12.71 -2.85 2.95
C GLY A 78 12.20 -1.92 1.84
N HIS A 79 13.13 -1.10 1.32
CA HIS A 79 12.85 -0.11 0.28
C HIS A 79 12.60 -0.78 -1.07
N SER A 80 11.33 -0.93 -1.44
CA SER A 80 10.92 -1.50 -2.73
C SER A 80 9.55 -0.98 -3.17
N ALA A 81 9.28 -1.04 -4.47
CA ALA A 81 7.94 -0.74 -5.00
C ALA A 81 6.87 -1.67 -4.40
N PHE A 82 7.23 -2.93 -4.16
CA PHE A 82 6.35 -3.89 -3.49
C PHE A 82 5.91 -3.41 -2.11
N ALA A 83 6.86 -3.00 -1.25
CA ALA A 83 6.55 -2.53 0.10
C ALA A 83 5.64 -1.27 0.09
N LEU A 84 5.90 -0.32 -0.82
CA LEU A 84 5.05 0.87 -0.94
C LEU A 84 3.63 0.53 -1.41
N ARG A 85 3.51 -0.33 -2.42
CA ARG A 85 2.22 -0.68 -3.03
C ARG A 85 1.41 -1.68 -2.21
N LEU A 86 2.06 -2.44 -1.32
CA LEU A 86 1.43 -3.43 -0.46
C LEU A 86 0.29 -2.83 0.36
N VAL A 87 0.46 -1.61 0.87
CA VAL A 87 -0.56 -0.92 1.66
C VAL A 87 -1.84 -0.74 0.84
N SER A 88 -1.75 -0.14 -0.35
CA SER A 88 -2.92 0.02 -1.24
C SER A 88 -3.52 -1.32 -1.66
N ALA A 89 -2.69 -2.34 -1.90
CA ALA A 89 -3.15 -3.67 -2.29
C ALA A 89 -3.98 -4.35 -1.18
N ILE A 90 -3.56 -4.24 0.07
CA ILE A 90 -4.29 -4.79 1.23
C ILE A 90 -5.62 -4.08 1.43
N PHE A 91 -5.64 -2.74 1.49
CA PHE A 91 -6.88 -1.98 1.75
C PHE A 91 -7.85 -1.97 0.56
N GLY A 92 -7.38 -2.38 -0.62
CA GLY A 92 -8.25 -2.54 -1.78
C GLY A 92 -9.07 -3.83 -1.78
N ILE A 93 -8.74 -4.82 -0.95
CA ILE A 93 -9.47 -6.09 -0.85
C ILE A 93 -10.65 -5.92 0.11
#